data_AF-A0A920HE67-F1
#
_entry.id   AF-A0A920HE67-F1
#
_cell.length_a   1.000
_cell.length_b   1.000
_cell.length_c   1.000
_cell.angle_alpha   90.00
_cell.angle_beta   90.00
_cell.angle_gamma   90.00
#
_symmetry.space_group_name_H-M   'P 1'
#
loop_
_entity.id
_entity.type
_entity.pdbx_description
1 polymer ?
#
loop_
_entity_poly.entity_id
_entity_poly.type
_entity_poly.pdbx_seq_one_letter_code
_entity_poly.pdbx_strand_id
1 'polypeptide(L)'
;MYFLKGILPAQLVAFSTSSSAATLPVTMDRVTNHLKVEEEVSSFVLPIGATINMDGTAVYQAVAAVFIAQTFGLELSLVDQLGIISTATLASIGAAAVPSAGIVMLVIVLAQAGIPEAGLALIFAVDRPLDMCRTVINVSGDATVSMIVSKLQRNKT
;
A
#
# COMPACT_ATOMS: atom_id res chain seq x y z
N MET A 1 17.92 -9.80 10.87
CA MET A 1 16.72 -10.47 10.30
C MET A 1 15.56 -10.61 11.30
N TYR A 2 15.57 -9.93 12.46
CA TYR A 2 14.52 -10.00 13.49
C TYR A 2 13.13 -9.61 12.95
N PHE A 3 13.02 -8.43 12.34
CA PHE A 3 11.77 -7.93 11.78
C PHE A 3 11.16 -8.88 10.74
N LEU A 4 11.91 -9.20 9.69
CA LEU A 4 11.44 -10.05 8.60
C LEU A 4 10.98 -11.43 9.10
N LYS A 5 11.75 -12.08 9.99
CA LYS A 5 11.34 -13.37 10.58
C LYS A 5 10.08 -13.23 11.46
N GLY A 6 9.95 -12.10 12.16
CA GLY A 6 8.80 -11.81 13.01
C GLY A 6 7.51 -11.62 12.20
N ILE A 7 7.55 -10.88 11.10
CA ILE A 7 6.34 -10.52 10.33
C ILE A 7 5.99 -11.47 9.19
N LEU A 8 6.90 -12.38 8.79
CA LEU A 8 6.75 -13.25 7.62
C LEU A 8 5.37 -13.96 7.50
N PRO A 9 4.78 -14.53 8.58
CA PRO A 9 3.45 -15.14 8.46
C PRO A 9 2.36 -14.16 8.03
N ALA A 10 2.37 -12.92 8.55
CA ALA A 10 1.44 -11.88 8.12
C ALA A 10 1.69 -11.47 6.66
N GLN A 11 2.95 -11.37 6.23
CA GLN A 11 3.28 -11.10 4.82
C GLN A 11 2.76 -12.20 3.89
N LEU A 12 2.85 -13.48 4.26
CA LEU A 12 2.33 -14.57 3.45
C LEU A 12 0.80 -14.55 3.34
N VAL A 13 0.11 -14.21 4.43
CA VAL A 13 -1.36 -14.02 4.42
C VAL A 13 -1.74 -12.79 3.60
N ALA A 14 -1.03 -11.68 3.73
CA ALA A 14 -1.21 -10.47 2.90
C ALA A 14 -1.05 -10.78 1.41
N PHE A 15 0.01 -11.51 1.06
CA PHE A 15 0.26 -11.93 -0.32
C PHE A 15 -0.89 -12.79 -0.86
N SER A 16 -1.32 -13.79 -0.08
CA SER A 16 -2.33 -14.75 -0.51
C SER A 16 -3.74 -14.13 -0.61
N THR A 17 -4.12 -13.32 0.37
CA THR A 17 -5.45 -12.69 0.45
C THR A 17 -5.56 -11.42 -0.37
N SER A 18 -4.45 -10.70 -0.53
CA SER A 18 -4.39 -9.35 -1.11
C SER A 18 -5.32 -8.35 -0.43
N SER A 19 -5.48 -8.50 0.89
CA SER A 19 -6.25 -7.59 1.72
C SER A 19 -5.54 -7.31 3.04
N SER A 20 -5.23 -6.03 3.29
CA SER A 20 -4.69 -5.60 4.59
C SER A 20 -5.71 -5.83 5.71
N ALA A 21 -6.99 -5.61 5.44
CA ALA A 21 -8.06 -5.84 6.42
C ALA A 21 -8.20 -7.32 6.78
N ALA A 22 -8.16 -8.24 5.80
CA ALA A 22 -8.22 -9.68 6.07
C ALA A 22 -6.96 -10.18 6.80
N THR A 23 -5.82 -9.50 6.62
CA THR A 23 -4.54 -9.87 7.26
C THR A 23 -4.39 -9.30 8.67
N LEU A 24 -5.16 -8.25 9.01
CA LEU A 24 -5.01 -7.48 10.24
C LEU A 24 -4.91 -8.34 11.52
N PRO A 25 -5.75 -9.37 11.75
CA PRO A 25 -5.62 -10.21 12.96
C PRO A 25 -4.27 -10.93 13.07
N VAL A 26 -3.73 -11.39 11.93
CA VAL A 26 -2.42 -12.04 11.88
C VAL A 26 -1.32 -10.99 12.09
N THR A 27 -1.44 -9.82 11.47
CA THR A 27 -0.49 -8.71 11.68
C THR A 27 -0.40 -8.31 13.15
N MET A 28 -1.55 -8.15 13.83
CA MET A 28 -1.63 -7.86 15.26
C MET A 28 -0.86 -8.87 16.11
N ASP A 29 -1.13 -10.18 15.93
CA ASP A 29 -0.41 -11.24 16.65
C ASP A 29 1.11 -11.20 16.39
N ARG A 30 1.52 -11.04 15.12
CA ARG A 30 2.94 -10.99 14.77
C ARG A 30 3.62 -9.77 15.37
N VAL A 31 2.97 -8.61 15.35
CA VAL A 31 3.54 -7.35 15.86
C VAL A 31 3.63 -7.36 17.39
N THR A 32 2.56 -7.74 18.10
CA THR A 32 2.58 -7.81 19.57
C THR A 32 3.47 -8.94 20.08
N ASN A 33 3.17 -10.19 19.68
CA ASN A 33 3.76 -11.36 20.33
C ASN A 33 5.17 -11.70 19.83
N HIS A 34 5.49 -11.32 18.59
CA HIS A 34 6.76 -11.72 17.95
C HIS A 34 7.70 -10.55 17.69
N LEU A 35 7.18 -9.34 17.41
CA LEU A 35 7.99 -8.13 17.30
C LEU A 35 8.10 -7.35 18.61
N LYS A 36 7.34 -7.73 19.65
CA LYS A 36 7.39 -7.16 21.01
C LYS A 36 7.01 -5.68 21.07
N VAL A 37 6.12 -5.26 20.18
CA VAL A 37 5.42 -3.96 20.25
C VAL A 37 4.36 -4.04 21.34
N GLU A 38 4.18 -2.97 22.10
CA GLU A 38 3.15 -2.88 23.13
C GLU A 38 1.75 -3.02 22.51
N GLU A 39 0.88 -3.77 23.19
CA GLU A 39 -0.48 -4.04 22.72
C GLU A 39 -1.25 -2.73 22.46
N GLU A 40 -1.09 -1.73 23.33
CA GLU A 40 -1.70 -0.41 23.18
C GLU A 40 -1.27 0.29 21.87
N VAL A 41 0.00 0.16 21.47
CA VAL A 41 0.51 0.74 20.22
C VAL A 41 -0.02 -0.03 19.02
N SER A 42 0.07 -1.36 19.06
CA SER A 42 -0.36 -2.21 17.94
C SER A 42 -1.87 -2.09 17.66
N SER A 43 -2.69 -2.11 18.70
CA SER A 43 -4.16 -1.98 18.65
C SER A 43 -4.64 -0.63 18.13
N PHE A 44 -3.80 0.40 18.19
CA PHE A 44 -4.11 1.71 17.62
C PHE A 44 -3.54 1.88 16.20
N VAL A 45 -2.23 1.61 16.04
CA VAL A 45 -1.51 1.91 14.80
C VAL A 45 -1.93 0.98 13.66
N LEU A 46 -2.08 -0.33 13.92
CA LEU A 46 -2.33 -1.30 12.84
C LEU A 46 -3.72 -1.17 12.21
N PRO A 47 -4.83 -1.00 12.96
CA PRO A 47 -6.15 -0.81 12.34
C PRO A 47 -6.24 0.48 11.53
N ILE A 48 -5.59 1.55 12.00
CA ILE A 48 -5.51 2.82 11.26
C ILE A 48 -4.67 2.63 10.00
N GLY A 49 -3.46 2.08 10.14
CA GLY A 49 -2.54 1.81 9.03
C GLY A 49 -3.16 0.97 7.93
N ALA A 50 -3.89 -0.10 8.28
CA ALA A 50 -4.53 -0.97 7.32
C ALA A 50 -5.52 -0.26 6.37
N THR A 51 -6.01 0.94 6.73
CA THR A 51 -6.88 1.77 5.90
C THR A 51 -6.16 2.94 5.24
N ILE A 52 -5.29 3.65 5.96
CA ILE A 52 -4.67 4.89 5.44
C ILE A 52 -3.29 4.68 4.83
N ASN A 53 -2.56 3.65 5.25
CA ASN A 53 -1.18 3.39 4.82
C ASN A 53 -1.17 2.46 3.60
N MET A 54 -1.43 3.07 2.45
CA MET A 54 -1.50 2.39 1.17
C MET A 54 -0.32 2.76 0.26
N ASP A 55 0.90 2.77 0.80
CA ASP A 55 2.13 3.13 0.08
C ASP A 55 2.35 2.28 -1.18
N GLY A 56 2.15 0.96 -1.07
CA GLY A 56 2.21 0.06 -2.22
C GLY A 56 1.21 0.42 -3.31
N THR A 57 0.02 0.89 -2.93
CA THR A 57 -1.02 1.35 -3.86
C THR A 57 -0.60 2.66 -4.53
N ALA A 58 -0.06 3.63 -3.78
CA ALA A 58 0.42 4.90 -4.33
C ALA A 58 1.55 4.69 -5.34
N VAL A 59 2.55 3.85 -4.99
CA VAL A 59 3.66 3.52 -5.90
C VAL A 59 3.15 2.83 -7.16
N TYR A 60 2.26 1.84 -7.00
CA TYR A 60 1.65 1.18 -8.16
C TYR A 60 0.93 2.17 -9.07
N GLN A 61 0.12 3.06 -8.51
CA GLN A 61 -0.64 4.03 -9.30
C GLN A 61 0.26 4.97 -10.08
N ALA A 62 1.30 5.50 -9.44
CA ALA A 62 2.25 6.39 -10.11
C ALA A 62 3.00 5.67 -11.24
N VAL A 63 3.52 4.47 -10.98
CA VAL A 63 4.24 3.67 -11.99
C VAL A 63 3.31 3.24 -13.13
N ALA A 64 2.10 2.81 -12.81
CA ALA A 64 1.08 2.41 -13.79
C ALA A 64 0.69 3.56 -14.72
N ALA A 65 0.45 4.76 -14.17
CA ALA A 65 0.09 5.94 -14.95
C ALA A 65 1.23 6.34 -15.91
N VAL A 66 2.47 6.39 -15.41
CA VAL A 66 3.65 6.69 -16.25
C VAL A 66 3.85 5.63 -17.33
N PHE A 67 3.69 4.34 -16.99
CA PHE A 67 3.78 3.24 -17.95
C PHE A 67 2.75 3.36 -19.08
N ILE A 68 1.49 3.66 -18.75
CA ILE A 68 0.42 3.83 -19.76
C ILE A 68 0.73 5.03 -20.66
N ALA A 69 1.11 6.18 -20.06
CA ALA A 69 1.46 7.37 -20.82
C ALA A 69 2.58 7.09 -21.83
N GLN A 70 3.66 6.43 -21.38
CA GLN A 70 4.79 6.06 -22.25
C GLN A 70 4.37 5.07 -23.34
N THR A 71 3.51 4.11 -23.03
CA THR A 71 3.01 3.13 -24.01
C THR A 71 2.17 3.79 -25.11
N PHE A 72 1.44 4.85 -24.78
CA PHE A 72 0.67 5.65 -25.74
C PHE A 72 1.47 6.77 -26.41
N GLY A 73 2.76 6.91 -26.10
CA GLY A 73 3.60 7.97 -26.64
C GLY A 73 3.24 9.37 -26.14
N LEU A 74 2.58 9.46 -24.98
CA LEU A 74 2.28 10.73 -24.32
C LEU A 74 3.52 11.22 -23.56
N GLU A 75 3.97 12.42 -23.87
CA GLU A 75 5.03 13.07 -23.10
C GLU A 75 4.47 13.60 -21.78
N LEU A 76 5.11 13.22 -20.67
CA LEU A 76 4.78 13.73 -19.34
C LEU A 76 5.81 14.78 -18.93
N SER A 77 5.35 16.01 -18.74
CA SER A 77 6.18 17.06 -18.15
C SER A 77 6.49 16.73 -16.68
N LEU A 78 7.47 17.42 -16.09
CA LEU A 78 7.78 17.29 -14.67
C LEU A 78 6.56 17.65 -13.80
N VAL A 79 5.74 18.63 -14.25
CA VAL A 79 4.52 19.05 -13.56
C VAL A 79 3.49 17.92 -13.58
N ASP A 80 3.32 17.22 -14.71
CA ASP A 80 2.39 16.09 -14.82
C ASP A 80 2.80 14.94 -13.91
N GLN A 81 4.11 14.63 -13.86
CA GLN A 81 4.64 13.58 -12.98
C GLN A 81 4.44 13.91 -11.49
N LEU A 82 4.66 15.17 -11.09
CA LEU A 82 4.37 15.62 -9.72
C LEU A 82 2.88 15.59 -9.41
N GLY A 83 2.04 15.91 -10.40
CA GLY A 83 0.58 15.77 -10.32
C GLY A 83 0.17 14.32 -10.06
N ILE A 84 0.68 13.39 -10.88
CA ILE A 84 0.45 11.94 -10.73
C ILE A 84 0.84 11.46 -9.33
N ILE A 85 2.03 11.82 -8.83
CA ILE A 85 2.50 11.40 -7.49
C ILE A 85 1.56 11.95 -6.40
N SER A 86 1.18 13.22 -6.51
CA SER A 86 0.31 13.87 -5.53
C SER A 86 -1.08 13.23 -5.51
N THR A 87 -1.68 13.05 -6.69
CA THR A 87 -3.00 12.44 -6.82
C THR A 87 -2.99 10.97 -6.43
N ALA A 88 -1.97 10.20 -6.79
CA ALA A 88 -1.82 8.80 -6.37
C ALA A 88 -1.70 8.67 -4.85
N THR A 89 -0.94 9.56 -4.21
CA THR A 89 -0.79 9.57 -2.75
C THR A 89 -2.12 9.90 -2.06
N LEU A 90 -2.87 10.87 -2.57
CA LEU A 90 -4.18 11.22 -2.01
C LEU A 90 -5.23 10.13 -2.26
N ALA A 91 -5.21 9.54 -3.47
CA ALA A 91 -6.12 8.47 -3.86
C ALA A 91 -5.87 7.19 -3.05
N SER A 92 -4.62 6.87 -2.71
CA SER A 92 -4.30 5.65 -1.96
C SER A 92 -4.91 5.65 -0.55
N ILE A 93 -5.00 6.80 0.11
CA ILE A 93 -5.65 6.94 1.43
C ILE A 93 -7.16 6.60 1.34
N GLY A 94 -7.79 6.91 0.21
CA GLY A 94 -9.22 6.65 -0.03
C GLY A 94 -9.53 5.24 -0.54
N ALA A 95 -8.50 4.43 -0.84
CA ALA A 95 -8.71 3.08 -1.37
C ALA A 95 -9.20 2.14 -0.27
N ALA A 96 -10.13 1.25 -0.60
CA ALA A 96 -10.56 0.22 0.33
C ALA A 96 -9.47 -0.86 0.49
N ALA A 97 -9.30 -1.39 1.70
CA ALA A 97 -8.30 -2.41 2.04
C ALA A 97 -8.68 -3.83 1.57
N VAL A 98 -9.18 -3.94 0.34
CA VAL A 98 -9.73 -5.15 -0.28
C VAL A 98 -9.08 -5.38 -1.65
N PRO A 99 -9.15 -6.61 -2.19
CA PRO A 99 -8.48 -6.95 -3.45
C PRO A 99 -8.94 -6.08 -4.61
N SER A 100 -8.01 -5.74 -5.50
CA SER A 100 -8.24 -5.00 -6.75
C SER A 100 -8.85 -3.59 -6.61
N ALA A 101 -8.98 -3.04 -5.40
CA ALA A 101 -9.43 -1.66 -5.19
C ALA A 101 -8.52 -0.62 -5.89
N GLY A 102 -7.22 -0.95 -6.04
CA GLY A 102 -6.23 -0.10 -6.68
C GLY A 102 -6.50 0.20 -8.17
N ILE A 103 -7.16 -0.71 -8.92
CA ILE A 103 -7.51 -0.47 -10.34
C ILE A 103 -8.53 0.66 -10.44
N VAL A 104 -9.57 0.64 -9.62
CA VAL A 104 -10.63 1.66 -9.65
C VAL A 104 -10.05 3.03 -9.33
N MET A 105 -9.16 3.09 -8.35
CA MET A 105 -8.50 4.35 -7.97
C MET A 105 -7.51 4.86 -9.03
N LEU A 106 -6.94 3.98 -9.86
CA LEU A 106 -6.07 4.37 -10.97
C LEU A 106 -6.82 5.19 -12.03
N VAL A 107 -8.12 4.95 -12.24
CA VAL A 107 -8.97 5.76 -13.12
C VAL A 107 -8.86 7.26 -12.78
N ILE A 108 -8.91 7.58 -11.49
CA ILE A 108 -8.84 8.97 -10.99
C ILE A 108 -7.48 9.61 -11.33
N VAL A 109 -6.40 8.84 -11.17
CA VAL A 109 -5.03 9.31 -11.46
C VAL A 109 -4.84 9.53 -12.96
N LEU A 110 -5.32 8.61 -13.81
CA LEU A 110 -5.24 8.74 -15.26
C LEU A 110 -6.05 9.95 -15.76
N ALA A 111 -7.29 10.11 -15.27
CA ALA A 111 -8.14 11.24 -15.63
C ALA A 111 -7.50 12.58 -15.24
N GLN A 112 -6.89 12.66 -14.05
CA GLN A 112 -6.18 13.87 -13.60
C GLN A 112 -5.01 14.22 -14.53
N ALA A 113 -4.25 13.22 -14.97
CA ALA A 113 -3.10 13.40 -15.86
C ALA A 113 -3.47 13.51 -17.36
N GLY A 114 -4.76 13.47 -17.71
CA GLY A 114 -5.23 13.49 -19.10
C GLY A 114 -4.88 12.23 -19.90
N ILE A 115 -4.56 11.13 -19.22
CA ILE A 115 -4.19 9.86 -19.84
C ILE A 115 -5.47 9.05 -20.15
N PRO A 116 -5.63 8.52 -21.38
CA PRO A 116 -6.82 7.73 -21.72
C PRO A 116 -6.97 6.48 -20.85
N GLU A 117 -8.13 6.34 -20.20
CA GLU A 117 -8.46 5.23 -19.29
C GLU A 117 -8.46 3.86 -19.99
N ALA A 118 -8.61 3.83 -21.32
CA ALA A 118 -8.46 2.61 -22.12
C ALA A 118 -7.12 1.88 -21.89
N GLY A 119 -6.09 2.61 -21.42
CA GLY A 119 -4.81 2.04 -21.01
C GLY A 119 -4.87 1.06 -19.83
N LEU A 120 -5.95 1.06 -19.04
CA LEU A 120 -6.17 0.08 -17.96
C LEU A 120 -6.15 -1.37 -18.47
N ALA A 121 -6.56 -1.60 -19.73
CA ALA A 121 -6.52 -2.91 -20.36
C ALA A 121 -5.10 -3.50 -20.40
N LEU A 122 -4.06 -2.66 -20.46
CA LEU A 122 -2.66 -3.08 -20.47
C LEU A 122 -2.20 -3.66 -19.13
N ILE A 123 -2.82 -3.21 -18.03
CA ILE A 123 -2.42 -3.58 -16.67
C ILE A 123 -3.31 -4.69 -16.11
N PHE A 124 -4.51 -4.86 -16.66
CA PHE A 124 -5.52 -5.80 -16.15
C PHE A 124 -4.98 -7.22 -15.95
N ALA A 125 -4.18 -7.72 -16.90
CA ALA A 125 -3.59 -9.06 -16.83
C ALA A 125 -2.55 -9.23 -15.69
N VAL A 126 -1.89 -8.14 -15.31
CA VAL A 126 -0.81 -8.15 -14.30
C VAL A 126 -1.23 -7.55 -12.96
N ASP A 127 -2.42 -6.94 -12.85
CA ASP A 127 -2.85 -6.33 -11.58
C ASP A 127 -2.91 -7.34 -10.45
N ARG A 128 -3.39 -8.57 -10.71
CA ARG A 128 -3.54 -9.57 -9.64
C ARG A 128 -2.21 -9.86 -8.90
N PRO A 129 -1.12 -10.27 -9.56
CA PRO A 129 0.16 -10.50 -8.86
C PRO A 129 0.75 -9.21 -8.27
N LEU A 130 0.54 -8.06 -8.93
CA LEU A 130 0.97 -6.78 -8.38
C LEU A 130 0.21 -6.44 -7.10
N ASP A 131 -1.08 -6.71 -7.03
CA ASP A 131 -1.93 -6.51 -5.85
C ASP A 131 -1.42 -7.27 -4.64
N MET A 132 -1.09 -8.54 -4.85
CA MET A 132 -0.49 -9.39 -3.82
C MET A 132 0.79 -8.75 -3.26
N CYS A 133 1.66 -8.24 -4.12
CA CYS A 133 2.89 -7.56 -3.70
C CYS A 133 2.61 -6.23 -2.98
N ARG A 134 1.65 -5.42 -3.46
CA ARG A 134 1.27 -4.15 -2.84
C ARG A 134 0.77 -4.35 -1.41
N THR A 135 -0.10 -5.35 -1.19
CA THR A 135 -0.62 -5.64 0.14
C THR A 135 0.49 -6.02 1.12
N VAL A 136 1.49 -6.80 0.66
CA VAL A 136 2.65 -7.15 1.49
C VAL A 136 3.42 -5.90 1.93
N ILE A 137 3.62 -4.95 1.02
CA ILE A 137 4.30 -3.69 1.33
C ILE A 137 3.52 -2.90 2.37
N ASN A 138 2.21 -2.73 2.20
CA ASN A 138 1.36 -1.98 3.13
C ASN A 138 1.41 -2.58 4.55
N VAL A 139 1.19 -3.90 4.67
CA VAL A 139 1.25 -4.62 5.97
C VAL A 139 2.63 -4.52 6.61
N SER A 140 3.69 -4.54 5.81
CA SER A 140 5.07 -4.39 6.32
C SER A 140 5.33 -2.96 6.79
N GLY A 141 4.78 -1.97 6.11
CA GLY A 141 4.81 -0.57 6.51
C GLY A 141 4.12 -0.36 7.85
N ASP A 142 2.90 -0.89 8.01
CA ASP A 142 2.12 -0.82 9.25
C ASP A 142 2.91 -1.37 10.44
N ALA A 143 3.46 -2.58 10.30
CA ALA A 143 4.29 -3.21 11.33
C ALA A 143 5.55 -2.39 11.65
N THR A 144 6.17 -1.77 10.64
CA THR A 144 7.36 -0.92 10.82
C THR A 144 7.02 0.33 11.61
N VAL A 145 5.93 1.02 11.25
CA VAL A 145 5.45 2.21 11.95
C VAL A 145 5.08 1.87 13.39
N SER A 146 4.40 0.74 13.64
CA SER A 146 4.10 0.30 15.01
C SER A 146 5.36 0.13 15.86
N MET A 147 6.42 -0.48 15.34
CA MET A 147 7.69 -0.60 16.08
C MET A 147 8.34 0.75 16.35
N ILE A 148 8.30 1.67 15.39
CA ILE A 148 8.87 3.02 15.56
C ILE A 148 8.10 3.78 16.65
N VAL A 149 6.77 3.78 16.58
CA VAL A 149 5.91 4.46 17.56
C VAL A 149 6.10 3.87 18.96
N SER A 150 6.16 2.54 19.07
CA SER A 150 6.46 1.83 20.32
C SER A 150 7.79 2.28 20.94
N LYS A 151 8.86 2.30 20.15
CA LYS A 151 10.17 2.77 20.61
C LYS A 151 10.13 4.23 21.05
N LEU A 152 9.41 5.09 20.32
CA LEU A 152 9.27 6.51 20.66
C LEU A 152 8.46 6.73 21.94
N GLN A 153 7.44 5.91 22.22
CA GLN A 153 6.68 5.97 23.46
C GLN A 153 7.52 5.54 24.65
N ARG A 154 8.25 4.42 24.55
CA ARG A 154 9.14 3.93 25.62
C ARG A 154 10.24 4.92 26.00
N ASN A 155 10.74 5.71 25.05
CA ASN A 155 11.77 6.71 25.31
C ASN A 155 11.23 7.98 26.00
N LYS A 156 9.91 8.15 26.09
CA LYS A 156 9.26 9.30 26.76
C LYS A 156 8.93 9.02 28.23
N THR A 157 8.97 7.76 28.66
CA THR A 157 8.74 7.27 30.03
C THR A 157 10.03 6.78 30.64
#